data_AF-A0A958RAL7-F1
#
_entry.id   AF-A0A958RAL7-F1
#
_cell.length_a   1.000
_cell.length_b   1.000
_cell.length_c   1.000
_cell.angle_alpha   90.00
_cell.angle_beta   90.00
_cell.angle_gamma   90.00
#
_symmetry.space_group_name_H-M   'P 1'
#
loop_
_entity.id
_entity.type
_entity.pdbx_description
1 polymer ?
#
loop_
_entity_poly.entity_id
_entity_poly.type
_entity_poly.pdbx_seq_one_letter_code
_entity_poly.pdbx_strand_id
1 'polypeptide(L)' 'MGSKNKLKRFRENETFQNVVQPNRDELTNGEFPLKGKWNETFFKNNAPLVLELGCGKGEYSVGLAKKFPD' A
#
# COMPACT_ATOMS: atom_id res chain seq x y z
N MET A 1 -18.57 13.20 -16.44
CA MET A 1 -19.46 12.48 -15.49
C MET A 1 -18.59 11.59 -14.58
N GLY A 2 -17.84 12.16 -13.63
CA GLY A 2 -16.68 11.48 -12.99
C GLY A 2 -16.66 11.47 -11.46
N SER A 3 -17.70 11.97 -10.79
CA SER A 3 -17.68 12.19 -9.33
C SER A 3 -18.47 11.18 -8.50
N LYS A 4 -19.39 10.40 -9.10
CA LYS A 4 -20.33 9.54 -8.34
C LYS A 4 -19.70 8.26 -7.76
N ASN A 5 -18.55 7.82 -8.27
CA ASN A 5 -17.89 6.57 -7.82
C ASN A 5 -16.71 6.79 -6.87
N LYS A 6 -16.29 8.05 -6.61
CA LYS A 6 -15.12 8.33 -5.76
C LYS A 6 -15.34 7.87 -4.33
N LEU A 7 -16.46 8.25 -3.72
CA LEU A 7 -16.81 7.81 -2.36
C LEU A 7 -17.00 6.30 -2.24
N LYS A 8 -17.54 5.66 -3.29
CA LYS A 8 -17.64 4.20 -3.35
C LYS A 8 -16.25 3.56 -3.31
N ARG A 9 -15.32 4.02 -4.16
CA ARG A 9 -13.94 3.51 -4.19
C ARG A 9 -13.20 3.72 -2.87
N PHE A 10 -13.43 4.83 -2.18
CA PHE A 10 -12.85 5.06 -0.85
C PHE A 10 -13.38 4.09 0.20
N ARG A 11 -14.67 3.77 0.19
CA ARG A 11 -15.21 2.71 1.06
C ARG A 11 -14.68 1.32 0.69
N GLU A 12 -14.48 1.05 -0.59
CA GLU A 12 -13.89 -0.24 -1.04
C GLU A 12 -12.47 -0.41 -0.48
N ASN A 13 -11.67 0.66 -0.40
CA ASN A 13 -10.33 0.61 0.20
C ASN A 13 -10.32 0.12 1.65
N GLU A 14 -11.38 0.39 2.43
CA GLU A 14 -11.51 -0.07 3.82
C GLU A 14 -11.62 -1.61 3.93
N THR A 15 -11.99 -2.27 2.84
CA THR A 15 -12.14 -3.74 2.79
C THR A 15 -10.89 -4.47 2.32
N PHE A 16 -9.91 -3.76 1.76
CA PHE A 16 -8.70 -4.35 1.22
C PHE A 16 -7.64 -4.55 2.30
N GLN A 17 -7.27 -5.81 2.55
CA GLN A 17 -6.27 -6.20 3.56
C GLN A 17 -4.87 -5.62 3.30
N ASN A 18 -4.57 -5.32 2.03
CA ASN A 18 -3.29 -4.83 1.56
C ASN A 18 -3.25 -3.29 1.40
N VAL A 19 -4.29 -2.58 1.86
CA VAL A 19 -4.35 -1.12 1.81
C VAL A 19 -4.20 -0.57 3.23
N VAL A 20 -3.17 0.26 3.43
CA VAL A 20 -2.87 0.90 4.72
C VAL A 20 -3.18 2.40 4.60
N GLN A 21 -4.11 2.89 5.43
CA GLN A 21 -4.58 4.28 5.40
C GLN A 21 -4.43 4.91 6.79
N PRO A 22 -3.21 5.32 7.19
CA PRO A 22 -2.99 5.95 8.48
C PRO A 22 -3.58 7.36 8.51
N ASN A 23 -3.99 7.81 9.68
CA ASN A 23 -4.36 9.20 9.89
C ASN A 23 -3.12 10.08 9.86
N ARG A 24 -3.33 11.38 9.57
CA ARG A 24 -2.24 12.35 9.51
C ARG A 24 -1.49 12.45 10.84
N ASP A 25 -2.22 12.46 11.95
CA ASP A 25 -1.63 12.62 13.28
C ASP A 25 -0.71 11.45 13.65
N GLU A 26 -1.07 10.21 13.27
CA GLU A 26 -0.24 9.02 13.47
C GLU A 26 1.10 9.13 12.73
N LEU A 27 1.09 9.74 11.54
CA LEU A 27 2.30 9.96 10.75
C LEU A 27 3.16 11.09 11.33
N THR A 28 2.55 12.20 11.76
CA THR A 28 3.26 13.38 12.27
C THR A 28 3.83 13.16 13.66
N ASN A 29 3.14 12.41 14.52
CA ASN A 29 3.60 12.08 15.87
C ASN A 29 4.61 10.92 15.88
N GLY A 30 4.84 10.27 14.73
CA GLY A 30 5.81 9.18 14.59
C GLY A 30 5.31 7.84 15.15
N GLU A 31 4.02 7.72 15.42
CA GLU A 31 3.39 6.54 16.03
C GLU A 31 2.99 5.47 14.98
N PHE A 32 3.30 5.70 13.71
CA PHE A 32 2.92 4.79 12.62
C PHE A 32 3.57 3.39 12.76
N PRO A 33 2.80 2.32 13.00
CA PRO A 33 3.34 1.02 13.41
C PRO A 33 4.27 0.34 12.39
N LEU A 34 4.04 0.58 11.09
CA LEU A 34 4.83 -0.05 10.03
C LEU A 34 6.14 0.68 9.73
N LYS A 35 6.38 1.86 10.32
CA LYS A 35 7.61 2.62 10.10
C LYS A 35 8.83 1.78 10.53
N GLY A 36 9.65 1.41 9.55
CA GLY A 36 10.83 0.55 9.76
C GLY A 36 10.53 -0.94 9.95
N LYS A 37 9.25 -1.36 9.93
CA LYS A 37 8.82 -2.74 10.24
C LYS A 37 7.99 -3.41 9.12
N TRP A 38 8.00 -2.85 7.91
CA TRP A 38 7.25 -3.36 6.76
C TRP A 38 7.53 -4.84 6.45
N ASN A 39 8.80 -5.23 6.44
CA ASN A 39 9.20 -6.61 6.19
C ASN A 39 8.71 -7.57 7.27
N GLU A 40 8.92 -7.24 8.54
CA GLU A 40 8.54 -8.09 9.67
C GLU A 40 7.01 -8.21 9.81
N THR A 41 6.30 -7.08 9.72
CA THR A 41 4.87 -7.02 10.10
C THR A 41 3.92 -7.21 8.92
N PHE A 42 4.24 -6.65 7.75
CA PHE A 42 3.32 -6.63 6.60
C PHE A 42 3.64 -7.73 5.59
N PHE A 43 4.86 -7.77 5.06
CA PHE A 43 5.25 -8.75 4.02
C PHE A 43 5.69 -10.10 4.58
N LYS A 44 6.12 -10.14 5.85
CA LYS A 44 6.57 -11.34 6.58
C LYS A 44 7.70 -12.10 5.87
N ASN A 45 8.64 -11.36 5.30
CA ASN A 45 9.82 -11.89 4.64
C ASN A 45 11.03 -10.97 4.87
N ASN A 46 12.21 -11.43 4.46
CA ASN A 46 13.47 -10.66 4.58
C ASN A 46 13.95 -10.12 3.23
N ALA A 47 13.09 -10.08 2.22
CA ALA A 47 13.44 -9.60 0.88
C ALA A 47 13.59 -8.07 0.88
N PRO A 48 14.40 -7.49 -0.05
CA PRO A 48 14.46 -6.05 -0.24
C PRO A 48 13.09 -5.47 -0.63
N LEU A 49 12.75 -4.29 -0.12
CA LEU A 49 11.53 -3.58 -0.49
C LEU A 49 11.74 -2.70 -1.72
N VAL A 50 10.84 -2.83 -2.69
CA VAL A 50 10.79 -1.97 -3.89
C VAL A 50 9.57 -1.07 -3.80
N LEU A 51 9.78 0.24 -4.01
CA LEU A 51 8.72 1.25 -3.98
C LEU A 51 8.49 1.82 -5.38
N GLU A 52 7.25 1.75 -5.85
CA GLU A 52 6.79 2.45 -7.04
C GLU A 52 5.94 3.67 -6.64
N LEU A 53 6.29 4.84 -7.15
CA LEU A 53 5.53 6.08 -6.94
C LEU A 53 4.73 6.41 -8.20
N GLY A 54 3.43 6.66 -8.05
CA GLY A 54 2.56 6.99 -9.19
C GLY A 54 2.25 5.79 -10.09
N CYS A 55 1.99 4.61 -9.50
CA CYS A 55 1.82 3.33 -10.20
C CYS A 55 0.57 3.23 -11.11
N GLY A 56 -0.34 4.22 -11.09
CA GLY A 56 -1.58 4.18 -11.87
C GLY A 56 -2.45 2.97 -11.52
N LYS A 57 -2.50 1.97 -12.42
CA LYS A 57 -3.20 0.69 -12.20
C LYS A 57 -2.31 -0.41 -11.60
N GLY A 58 -1.02 -0.17 -11.40
CA GLY A 58 -0.08 -1.11 -10.78
C GLY A 58 0.44 -2.22 -11.70
N GLU A 59 0.22 -2.11 -13.02
CA GLU A 59 0.61 -3.14 -13.99
C GLU A 59 2.13 -3.42 -13.97
N TYR A 60 2.94 -2.38 -13.79
CA TYR A 60 4.39 -2.51 -13.69
C TYR A 60 4.81 -3.26 -12.43
N SER A 61 4.35 -2.83 -11.24
CA SER A 61 4.61 -3.54 -9.98
C SER A 61 4.18 -5.02 -10.03
N VAL A 62 3.00 -5.33 -10.57
CA VAL A 62 2.49 -6.71 -10.69
C VAL A 62 3.34 -7.53 -11.67
N GLY A 63 3.74 -6.95 -12.81
CA GLY A 63 4.61 -7.60 -13.78
C GLY A 63 5.99 -7.90 -13.20
N LEU A 64 6.56 -6.94 -12.46
CA LEU A 64 7.85 -7.08 -11.80
C LEU A 64 7.81 -8.19 -10.73
N ALA A 65 6.78 -8.21 -9.88
CA ALA A 65 6.59 -9.24 -8.85
C ALA A 65 6.41 -10.65 -9.45
N LYS A 66 5.76 -10.78 -10.61
CA LYS A 66 5.67 -12.07 -11.32
C LYS A 66 7.01 -12.53 -11.89
N LYS A 67 7.83 -11.60 -12.35
CA LYS A 67 9.16 -11.89 -12.93
C LYS A 67 10.19 -12.24 -11.86
N PHE A 68 10.06 -11.63 -10.68
CA PHE A 68 10.93 -11.82 -9.52
C PHE A 68 10.07 -12.21 -8.30
N PRO A 69 9.68 -13.49 -8.17
CA PRO A 69 8.76 -13.95 -7.13
C PRO A 69 9.41 -14.14 -5.74
N ASP A 70 10.74 -14.12 -5.67
CA ASP A 70 11.54 -14.37 -4.45
C ASP A 70 11.83 -13.08 -3.66
#